data_AF-A0A5A7NDE4-F1
#
_entry.id   AF-A0A5A7NDE4-F1
#
_cell.length_a   1.000
_cell.length_b   1.000
_cell.length_c   1.000
_cell.angle_alpha   90.00
_cell.angle_beta   90.00
_cell.angle_gamma   90.00
#
_symmetry.space_group_name_H-M   'P 1'
#
loop_
_entity.id
_entity.type
_entity.pdbx_description
1 polymer ?
#
loop_
_entity_poly.entity_id
_entity_poly.type
_entity_poly.pdbx_seq_one_letter_code
_entity_poly.pdbx_strand_id
1 'polypeptide(L)'
;MSVRHCLDLISAFKQDAVQNRYESFDDLIDYCNRSAAPVGRYLLDLHGEDQAFWPISDALCNSLQIINHLQDCGDDYHQMNRIYLPQSDLREAGAVDTDLGRAKTSPALRAVIDRLIESVHELNDQAARLPKALQSRRLAAESAVIHNIARSLTTELARRDPLAERIKLSRWQIAMAAGGGLLSTLVSRPEKPLPKKPRS
;
A
#
# COMPACT_ATOMS: atom_id res chain seq x y z
N MET A 1 -10.86 22.70 0.62
CA MET A 1 -10.87 21.23 0.50
C MET A 1 -11.36 20.85 -0.88
N SER A 2 -10.65 19.97 -1.59
CA SER A 2 -10.98 19.59 -2.96
C SER A 2 -11.97 18.43 -2.99
N VAL A 3 -13.07 18.56 -3.73
CA VAL A 3 -14.03 17.46 -4.00
C VAL A 3 -13.38 16.32 -4.81
N ARG A 4 -12.22 16.58 -5.42
CA ARG A 4 -11.46 15.63 -6.24
C ARG A 4 -11.20 14.30 -5.52
N HIS A 5 -10.77 14.33 -4.25
CA HIS A 5 -10.44 13.10 -3.52
C HIS A 5 -11.66 12.18 -3.36
N CYS A 6 -12.84 12.76 -3.12
CA CYS A 6 -14.09 12.00 -3.04
C CYS A 6 -14.50 11.43 -4.41
N LEU A 7 -14.28 12.20 -5.49
CA LEU A 7 -14.58 11.73 -6.86
C LEU A 7 -13.67 10.58 -7.28
N ASP A 8 -12.39 10.62 -6.89
CA ASP A 8 -11.43 9.55 -7.15
C ASP A 8 -11.88 8.24 -6.46
N LEU A 9 -12.28 8.31 -5.18
CA LEU A 9 -12.82 7.16 -4.44
C LEU A 9 -14.11 6.61 -5.07
N ILE A 10 -15.05 7.48 -5.45
CA ILE A 10 -16.28 7.07 -6.15
C ILE A 10 -15.94 6.41 -7.49
N SER A 11 -14.94 6.91 -8.21
CA SER A 11 -14.45 6.30 -9.45
C SER A 11 -13.92 4.89 -9.20
N ALA A 12 -13.15 4.68 -8.13
CA ALA A 12 -12.66 3.35 -7.77
C ALA A 12 -13.80 2.39 -7.42
N PHE A 13 -14.80 2.83 -6.66
CA PHE A 13 -15.97 1.99 -6.35
C PHE A 13 -16.77 1.60 -7.61
N LYS A 14 -16.87 2.50 -8.59
CA LYS A 14 -17.50 2.18 -9.88
C LYS A 14 -16.68 1.17 -10.67
N GLN A 15 -15.36 1.29 -10.66
CA GLN A 15 -14.46 0.34 -11.32
C GLN A 15 -14.54 -1.04 -10.67
N ASP A 16 -14.53 -1.11 -9.35
CA ASP A 16 -14.73 -2.34 -8.57
C ASP A 16 -15.99 -3.10 -8.96
N ALA A 17 -17.06 -2.40 -9.35
CA ALA A 17 -18.31 -3.04 -9.73
C ALA A 17 -18.23 -3.81 -11.07
N VAL A 18 -17.23 -3.54 -11.91
CA VAL A 18 -17.16 -4.07 -13.29
C VAL A 18 -15.82 -4.73 -13.62
N GLN A 19 -14.73 -4.31 -12.98
CA GLN A 19 -13.39 -4.80 -13.23
C GLN A 19 -12.95 -5.73 -12.10
N ASN A 20 -12.61 -6.96 -12.49
CA ASN A 20 -12.23 -7.97 -11.52
C ASN A 20 -10.75 -8.36 -11.62
N ARG A 21 -10.07 -8.03 -12.72
CA ARG A 21 -8.69 -8.44 -13.09
C ARG A 21 -7.90 -7.20 -13.51
N TYR A 22 -6.60 -7.23 -13.27
CA TYR A 22 -5.65 -6.19 -13.66
C TYR A 22 -4.57 -6.81 -14.53
N GLU A 23 -4.31 -6.22 -15.68
CA GLU A 23 -3.40 -6.83 -16.66
C GLU A 23 -1.95 -6.69 -16.22
N SER A 24 -1.56 -5.50 -15.74
CA SER A 24 -0.20 -5.16 -15.31
C SER A 24 -0.14 -4.60 -13.89
N PHE A 25 1.07 -4.47 -13.34
CA PHE A 25 1.29 -3.76 -12.07
C PHE A 25 0.90 -2.28 -12.17
N ASP A 26 1.12 -1.65 -13.31
CA ASP A 26 0.73 -0.26 -13.54
C ASP A 26 -0.80 -0.08 -13.46
N ASP A 27 -1.57 -1.02 -14.02
CA ASP A 27 -3.04 -1.01 -13.90
C ASP A 27 -3.50 -1.13 -12.44
N LEU A 28 -2.81 -1.97 -11.66
CA LEU A 28 -3.06 -2.12 -10.22
C LEU A 28 -2.71 -0.83 -9.46
N ILE A 29 -1.59 -0.19 -9.77
CA ILE A 29 -1.20 1.08 -9.16
C ILE A 29 -2.18 2.20 -9.53
N ASP A 30 -2.64 2.26 -10.77
CA ASP A 30 -3.66 3.22 -11.19
C ASP A 30 -5.00 3.02 -10.47
N TYR A 31 -5.33 1.77 -10.13
CA TYR A 31 -6.44 1.49 -9.23
C TYR A 31 -6.18 2.01 -7.81
N CYS A 32 -5.03 1.66 -7.20
CA CYS A 32 -4.65 2.11 -5.86
C CYS A 32 -4.62 3.65 -5.73
N ASN A 33 -4.18 4.34 -6.79
CA ASN A 33 -4.17 5.80 -6.89
C ASN A 33 -5.56 6.44 -6.83
N ARG A 34 -6.61 5.66 -7.09
CA ARG A 34 -8.02 6.08 -7.00
C ARG A 34 -8.70 5.51 -5.75
N SER A 35 -8.35 4.30 -5.30
CA SER A 35 -9.01 3.60 -4.20
C SER A 35 -8.42 3.89 -2.82
N ALA A 36 -7.14 4.23 -2.73
CA ALA A 36 -6.42 4.39 -1.46
C ALA A 36 -5.72 5.74 -1.32
N ALA A 37 -4.94 6.16 -2.33
CA ALA A 37 -4.16 7.40 -2.31
C ALA A 37 -4.97 8.67 -1.94
N PRO A 38 -6.24 8.85 -2.40
CA PRO A 38 -7.03 10.03 -2.05
C PRO A 38 -7.26 10.21 -0.55
N VAL A 39 -7.26 9.12 0.24
CA VAL A 39 -7.41 9.19 1.70
C VAL A 39 -6.22 9.90 2.34
N GLY A 40 -5.00 9.54 1.94
CA GLY A 40 -3.78 10.19 2.42
C GLY A 40 -3.71 11.65 2.03
N ARG A 41 -4.00 11.96 0.76
CA ARG A 41 -4.06 13.35 0.25
C ARG A 41 -5.09 14.19 0.99
N TYR A 42 -6.25 13.62 1.31
CA TYR A 42 -7.28 14.29 2.11
C TYR A 42 -6.78 14.64 3.52
N LEU A 43 -6.08 13.71 4.19
CA LEU A 43 -5.48 13.98 5.51
C LEU A 43 -4.42 15.08 5.44
N LEU A 44 -3.56 15.07 4.42
CA LEU A 44 -2.58 16.13 4.21
C LEU A 44 -3.26 17.50 4.01
N ASP A 45 -4.26 17.57 3.13
CA ASP A 45 -5.00 18.80 2.86
C ASP A 45 -5.75 19.31 4.10
N LEU A 46 -6.32 18.41 4.92
CA LEU A 46 -6.99 18.76 6.19
C LEU A 46 -6.02 19.38 7.20
N HIS A 47 -4.78 18.89 7.24
CA HIS A 47 -3.73 19.42 8.12
C HIS A 47 -2.98 20.61 7.53
N GLY A 48 -3.31 21.05 6.31
CA GLY A 48 -2.66 22.18 5.65
C GLY A 48 -1.22 21.89 5.20
N GLU A 49 -0.88 20.62 4.99
CA GLU A 49 0.43 20.19 4.52
C GLU A 49 0.62 20.50 3.02
N ASP A 50 1.87 20.60 2.56
CA ASP A 50 2.18 20.91 1.16
C ASP A 50 1.80 19.74 0.24
N GLN A 51 1.17 20.03 -0.90
CA GLN A 51 0.86 19.04 -1.94
C GLN A 51 2.10 18.36 -2.51
N ALA A 52 3.29 18.96 -2.35
CA ALA A 52 4.57 18.33 -2.66
C ALA A 52 4.79 16.99 -1.90
N PHE A 53 4.07 16.75 -0.81
CA PHE A 53 4.13 15.49 -0.05
C PHE A 53 3.13 14.44 -0.52
N TRP A 54 2.24 14.74 -1.48
CA TRP A 54 1.30 13.75 -2.02
C TRP A 54 2.01 12.50 -2.56
N PRO A 55 3.08 12.55 -3.37
CA PRO A 55 3.69 11.33 -3.91
C PRO A 55 4.19 10.35 -2.84
N ILE A 56 4.79 10.85 -1.75
CA ILE A 56 5.28 10.00 -0.65
C ILE A 56 4.15 9.53 0.27
N SER A 57 3.02 10.25 0.32
CA SER A 57 1.78 9.77 0.96
C SER A 57 1.08 8.70 0.12
N ASP A 58 1.00 8.90 -1.19
CA ASP A 58 0.42 7.96 -2.14
C ASP A 58 1.20 6.64 -2.09
N ALA A 59 2.53 6.70 -2.03
CA ALA A 59 3.37 5.51 -1.84
C ALA A 59 2.99 4.71 -0.57
N LEU A 60 2.76 5.40 0.55
CA LEU A 60 2.34 4.74 1.79
C LEU A 60 0.94 4.11 1.65
N CYS A 61 -0.02 4.84 1.07
CA CYS A 61 -1.37 4.36 0.85
C CYS A 61 -1.41 3.17 -0.11
N ASN A 62 -0.68 3.24 -1.22
CA ASN A 62 -0.60 2.16 -2.21
C ASN A 62 0.10 0.92 -1.64
N SER A 63 1.15 1.09 -0.82
CA SER A 63 1.79 0.00 -0.08
C SER A 63 0.79 -0.75 0.78
N LEU A 64 0.04 -0.03 1.63
CA LEU A 64 -0.99 -0.63 2.48
C LEU A 64 -2.09 -1.32 1.68
N GLN A 65 -2.50 -0.72 0.56
CA GLN A 65 -3.55 -1.27 -0.28
C GLN A 65 -3.12 -2.59 -0.95
N ILE A 66 -1.89 -2.65 -1.47
CA ILE A 66 -1.35 -3.90 -2.04
C ILE A 66 -1.16 -4.94 -0.93
N ILE A 67 -0.70 -4.56 0.27
CA ILE A 67 -0.63 -5.46 1.42
C ILE A 67 -2.00 -6.08 1.72
N ASN A 68 -3.07 -5.28 1.75
CA ASN A 68 -4.44 -5.78 1.95
C ASN A 68 -4.83 -6.77 0.85
N HIS A 69 -4.58 -6.42 -0.42
CA HIS A 69 -4.86 -7.32 -1.55
C HIS A 69 -4.10 -8.65 -1.46
N LEU A 70 -2.85 -8.64 -0.99
CA LEU A 70 -2.08 -9.86 -0.77
C LEU A 70 -2.64 -10.69 0.39
N GLN A 71 -3.01 -10.06 1.51
CA GLN A 71 -3.55 -10.74 2.69
C GLN A 71 -4.89 -11.43 2.42
N ASP A 72 -5.73 -10.81 1.59
CA ASP A 72 -7.10 -11.26 1.33
C ASP A 72 -7.25 -11.91 -0.07
N CYS A 73 -6.15 -12.17 -0.80
CA CYS A 73 -6.19 -12.62 -2.20
C CYS A 73 -7.02 -13.88 -2.47
N GLY A 74 -7.01 -14.86 -1.55
CA GLY A 74 -7.86 -16.05 -1.65
C GLY A 74 -9.33 -15.76 -1.38
N ASP A 75 -9.61 -14.94 -0.36
CA ASP A 75 -10.97 -14.53 0.00
C ASP A 75 -11.61 -13.67 -1.11
N ASP A 76 -10.86 -12.72 -1.68
CA ASP A 76 -11.28 -11.89 -2.81
C ASP A 76 -11.64 -12.74 -4.04
N TYR A 77 -10.85 -13.78 -4.32
CA TYR A 77 -11.13 -14.73 -5.39
C TYR A 77 -12.41 -15.53 -5.09
N HIS A 78 -12.55 -16.11 -3.90
CA HIS A 78 -13.68 -16.97 -3.57
C HIS A 78 -15.01 -16.23 -3.43
N GLN A 79 -15.00 -15.06 -2.80
CA GLN A 79 -16.22 -14.35 -2.41
C GLN A 79 -16.69 -13.37 -3.48
N MET A 80 -15.75 -12.77 -4.21
CA MET A 80 -16.03 -11.69 -5.15
C MET A 80 -15.61 -12.01 -6.58
N ASN A 81 -14.94 -13.15 -6.80
CA ASN A 81 -14.31 -13.47 -8.07
C ASN A 81 -13.40 -12.33 -8.53
N ARG A 82 -12.57 -11.78 -7.63
CA ARG A 82 -11.63 -10.68 -7.90
C ARG A 82 -10.18 -11.13 -7.70
N ILE A 83 -9.29 -10.61 -8.55
CA ILE A 83 -7.86 -10.90 -8.51
C ILE A 83 -7.10 -9.61 -8.78
N TYR A 84 -6.40 -9.14 -7.75
CA TYR A 84 -5.55 -7.95 -7.81
C TYR A 84 -4.10 -8.26 -8.21
N LEU A 85 -3.70 -9.53 -8.27
CA LEU A 85 -2.40 -9.92 -8.80
C LEU A 85 -2.35 -9.65 -10.32
N PRO A 86 -1.29 -9.01 -10.85
CA PRO A 86 -1.17 -8.75 -12.27
C PRO A 86 -1.27 -10.04 -13.11
N GLN A 87 -2.12 -10.01 -14.13
CA GLN A 87 -2.35 -11.16 -14.99
C GLN A 87 -1.15 -11.48 -15.88
N SER A 88 -0.38 -10.46 -16.29
CA SER A 88 0.93 -10.63 -16.95
C SER A 88 1.85 -11.52 -16.13
N ASP A 89 1.96 -11.22 -14.84
CA ASP A 89 2.86 -11.88 -13.91
C ASP A 89 2.44 -13.31 -13.63
N LEU A 90 1.13 -13.55 -13.47
CA LEU A 90 0.59 -14.90 -13.31
C LEU A 90 0.94 -15.76 -14.53
N ARG A 91 0.70 -15.26 -15.74
CA ARG A 91 1.02 -15.98 -16.98
C ARG A 91 2.52 -16.22 -17.14
N GLU A 92 3.36 -15.23 -16.85
CA GLU A 92 4.82 -15.36 -16.91
C GLU A 92 5.35 -16.42 -15.94
N ALA A 93 4.79 -16.47 -14.72
CA ALA A 93 5.17 -17.48 -13.73
C ALA A 93 4.55 -18.86 -13.98
N GLY A 94 3.63 -18.99 -14.94
CA GLY A 94 2.87 -20.23 -15.20
C GLY A 94 1.77 -20.52 -14.16
N ALA A 95 1.33 -19.50 -13.42
CA ALA A 95 0.17 -19.58 -12.54
C ALA A 95 -1.13 -19.27 -13.29
N VAL A 96 -2.25 -19.74 -12.75
CA VAL A 96 -3.60 -19.49 -13.27
C VAL A 96 -4.50 -18.99 -12.16
N ASP A 97 -5.57 -18.27 -12.51
CA ASP A 97 -6.54 -17.71 -11.54
C ASP A 97 -7.01 -18.73 -10.49
N THR A 98 -7.27 -19.98 -10.90
CA THR A 98 -7.74 -21.04 -10.00
C THR A 98 -6.72 -21.45 -8.94
N ASP A 99 -5.43 -21.08 -9.07
CA ASP A 99 -4.43 -21.32 -8.04
C ASP A 99 -4.73 -20.53 -6.75
N LEU A 100 -5.41 -19.38 -6.85
CA LEU A 100 -5.88 -18.59 -5.70
C LEU A 100 -6.99 -19.28 -4.91
N GLY A 101 -7.65 -20.28 -5.50
CA GLY A 101 -8.66 -21.10 -4.84
C GLY A 101 -8.11 -22.28 -4.04
N ARG A 102 -6.78 -22.40 -3.93
CA ARG A 102 -6.12 -23.51 -3.22
C ARG A 102 -5.90 -23.16 -1.75
N ALA A 103 -5.72 -24.20 -0.94
CA ALA A 103 -5.41 -24.04 0.49
C ALA A 103 -4.02 -23.46 0.76
N LYS A 104 -3.11 -23.46 -0.22
CA LYS A 104 -1.73 -22.92 -0.14
C LYS A 104 -1.26 -22.47 -1.52
N THR A 105 -0.32 -21.53 -1.54
CA THR A 105 0.30 -21.05 -2.77
C THR A 105 1.07 -22.16 -3.50
N SER A 106 0.91 -22.22 -4.83
CA SER A 106 1.83 -22.95 -5.69
C SER A 106 3.17 -22.20 -5.78
N PRO A 107 4.29 -22.85 -6.14
CA PRO A 107 5.56 -22.14 -6.35
C PRO A 107 5.45 -20.99 -7.37
N ALA A 108 4.66 -21.20 -8.44
CA ALA A 108 4.39 -20.19 -9.46
C ALA A 108 3.63 -18.98 -8.89
N LEU A 109 2.53 -19.22 -8.16
CA LEU A 109 1.77 -18.15 -7.52
C LEU A 109 2.58 -17.43 -6.44
N ARG A 110 3.39 -18.17 -5.68
CA ARG A 110 4.28 -17.60 -4.67
C ARG A 110 5.29 -16.63 -5.29
N ALA A 111 5.87 -16.98 -6.44
CA ALA A 111 6.79 -16.09 -7.16
C ALA A 111 6.14 -14.76 -7.56
N VAL A 112 4.85 -14.77 -7.94
CA VAL A 112 4.09 -13.54 -8.25
C VAL A 112 3.87 -12.69 -7.00
N ILE A 113 3.48 -13.33 -5.89
CA ILE A 113 3.31 -12.66 -4.60
C ILE A 113 4.64 -12.02 -4.15
N ASP A 114 5.76 -12.71 -4.32
CA ASP A 114 7.09 -12.21 -3.94
C ASP A 114 7.51 -10.99 -4.79
N ARG A 115 7.16 -10.94 -6.09
CA ARG A 115 7.39 -9.74 -6.92
C ARG A 115 6.56 -8.54 -6.46
N LEU A 116 5.30 -8.77 -6.06
CA LEU A 116 4.47 -7.70 -5.48
C LEU A 116 5.01 -7.24 -4.12
N ILE A 117 5.53 -8.15 -3.30
CA ILE A 117 6.20 -7.81 -2.03
C ILE A 117 7.42 -6.92 -2.28
N GLU A 118 8.22 -7.19 -3.31
CA GLU A 118 9.34 -6.31 -3.69
C GLU A 118 8.84 -4.91 -4.10
N SER A 119 7.78 -4.85 -4.90
CA SER A 119 7.17 -3.57 -5.28
C SER A 119 6.64 -2.80 -4.05
N VAL A 120 6.11 -3.51 -3.05
CA VAL A 120 5.70 -2.93 -1.76
C VAL A 120 6.90 -2.44 -0.95
N HIS A 121 8.06 -3.12 -1.02
CA HIS A 121 9.29 -2.63 -0.41
C HIS A 121 9.72 -1.29 -1.02
N GLU A 122 9.68 -1.15 -2.34
CA GLU A 122 10.00 0.12 -3.03
C GLU A 122 9.04 1.25 -2.60
N LEU A 123 7.74 0.97 -2.53
CA LEU A 123 6.74 1.94 -2.05
C LEU A 123 6.99 2.33 -0.59
N ASN A 124 7.33 1.36 0.27
CA ASN A 124 7.68 1.64 1.66
C ASN A 124 8.94 2.50 1.78
N ASP A 125 9.95 2.29 0.95
CA ASP A 125 11.18 3.09 0.98
C ASP A 125 10.94 4.53 0.49
N GLN A 126 10.06 4.72 -0.50
CA GLN A 126 9.59 6.06 -0.89
C GLN A 126 8.81 6.75 0.25
N ALA A 127 7.92 6.02 0.90
CA ALA A 127 7.08 6.51 2.00
C ALA A 127 7.88 6.84 3.28
N ALA A 128 9.09 6.31 3.45
CA ALA A 128 9.90 6.46 4.66
C ALA A 128 10.23 7.93 5.00
N ARG A 129 10.15 8.83 4.02
CA ARG A 129 10.40 10.28 4.19
C ARG A 129 9.19 11.02 4.74
N LEU A 130 7.97 10.49 4.57
CA LEU A 130 6.73 11.18 4.91
C LEU A 130 6.70 11.66 6.36
N PRO A 131 7.00 10.83 7.38
CA PRO A 131 6.88 11.28 8.77
C PRO A 131 7.76 12.49 9.12
N LYS A 132 8.91 12.64 8.46
CA LYS A 132 9.87 13.73 8.71
C LYS A 132 9.55 15.00 7.92
N ALA A 133 8.76 14.88 6.86
CA ALA A 133 8.39 15.99 5.99
C ALA A 133 7.21 16.81 6.56
N LEU A 134 6.34 16.17 7.34
CA LEU A 134 5.10 16.76 7.84
C LEU A 134 5.34 17.79 8.94
N GLN A 135 4.59 18.90 8.89
CA GLN A 135 4.63 19.95 9.91
C GLN A 135 3.79 19.56 11.14
N SER A 136 2.67 18.88 10.93
CA SER A 136 1.82 18.35 11.99
C SER A 136 2.53 17.20 12.71
N ARG A 137 3.04 17.47 13.91
CA ARG A 137 3.73 16.46 14.75
C ARG A 137 2.90 15.21 15.02
N ARG A 138 1.58 15.38 15.16
CA ARG A 138 0.66 14.27 15.37
C ARG A 138 0.56 13.40 14.11
N LEU A 139 0.35 14.01 12.95
CA LEU A 139 0.25 13.29 11.68
C LEU A 139 1.60 12.64 11.31
N ALA A 140 2.72 13.30 11.62
CA ALA A 140 4.06 12.75 11.54
C ALA A 140 4.21 11.47 12.38
N ALA A 141 3.78 11.51 13.65
CA ALA A 141 3.81 10.33 14.51
C ALA A 141 2.91 9.21 13.97
N GLU A 142 1.66 9.51 13.61
CA GLU A 142 0.70 8.53 13.07
C GLU A 142 1.23 7.88 11.77
N SER A 143 1.76 8.68 10.84
CA SER A 143 2.38 8.16 9.60
C SER A 143 3.63 7.32 9.85
N ALA A 144 4.46 7.65 10.86
CA ALA A 144 5.60 6.81 11.24
C ALA A 144 5.16 5.44 11.75
N VAL A 145 4.13 5.39 12.59
CA VAL A 145 3.57 4.13 13.10
C VAL A 145 3.01 3.29 11.95
N ILE A 146 2.22 3.91 11.06
CA ILE A 146 1.62 3.24 9.91
C ILE A 146 2.70 2.69 8.97
N HIS A 147 3.74 3.47 8.69
CA HIS A 147 4.88 3.03 7.88
C HIS A 147 5.59 1.81 8.49
N ASN A 148 5.83 1.82 9.80
CA ASN A 148 6.44 0.68 10.50
C ASN A 148 5.54 -0.57 10.49
N ILE A 149 4.23 -0.40 10.58
CA ILE A 149 3.24 -1.48 10.45
C ILE A 149 3.30 -2.06 9.02
N ALA A 150 3.30 -1.21 7.99
CA ALA A 150 3.39 -1.64 6.60
C ALA A 150 4.67 -2.48 6.35
N ARG A 151 5.83 -2.00 6.83
CA ARG A 151 7.10 -2.75 6.73
C ARG A 151 7.05 -4.11 7.45
N SER A 152 6.43 -4.15 8.63
CA SER A 152 6.29 -5.37 9.41
C SER A 152 5.34 -6.37 8.72
N LEU A 153 4.20 -5.91 8.20
CA LEU A 153 3.28 -6.75 7.43
C LEU A 153 3.93 -7.30 6.16
N THR A 154 4.68 -6.48 5.45
CA THR A 154 5.45 -6.89 4.27
C THR A 154 6.45 -7.99 4.62
N THR A 155 7.14 -7.85 5.76
CA THR A 155 8.08 -8.87 6.27
C THR A 155 7.38 -10.19 6.61
N GLU A 156 6.18 -10.14 7.20
CA GLU A 156 5.39 -11.34 7.49
C GLU A 156 4.87 -12.01 6.21
N LEU A 157 4.39 -11.22 5.24
CA LEU A 157 4.00 -11.69 3.90
C LEU A 157 5.15 -12.38 3.15
N ALA A 158 6.39 -11.89 3.32
CA ALA A 158 7.57 -12.52 2.75
C ALA A 158 7.89 -13.90 3.37
N ARG A 159 7.39 -14.19 4.58
CA ARG A 159 7.72 -15.41 5.34
C ARG A 159 6.58 -16.43 5.40
N ARG A 160 5.35 -15.95 5.31
CA ARG A 160 4.13 -16.74 5.53
C ARG A 160 3.31 -16.80 4.25
N ASP A 161 2.43 -17.78 4.17
CA ASP A 161 1.61 -18.01 2.99
C ASP A 161 0.22 -17.37 3.21
N PRO A 162 -0.15 -16.32 2.45
CA PRO A 162 -1.44 -15.64 2.62
C PRO A 162 -2.66 -16.48 2.21
N LEU A 163 -2.50 -17.55 1.40
CA LEU A 163 -3.59 -18.49 1.12
C LEU A 163 -3.79 -19.49 2.26
N ALA A 164 -2.72 -19.83 2.97
CA ALA A 164 -2.77 -20.81 4.06
C ALA A 164 -3.35 -20.23 5.35
N GLU A 165 -3.12 -18.96 5.59
CA GLU A 165 -3.49 -18.30 6.82
C GLU A 165 -3.63 -16.79 6.65
N ARG A 166 -4.48 -16.20 7.50
CA ARG A 166 -4.61 -14.76 7.54
C ARG A 166 -3.43 -14.13 8.26
N ILE A 167 -2.59 -13.44 7.51
CA ILE A 167 -1.41 -12.76 8.03
C ILE A 167 -1.86 -11.50 8.77
N LYS A 168 -1.53 -11.39 10.05
CA LYS A 168 -1.79 -10.20 10.89
C LYS A 168 -0.62 -9.99 11.84
N LEU A 169 -0.37 -8.73 12.19
CA LEU A 169 0.58 -8.42 13.24
C LEU A 169 -0.01 -8.76 14.61
N SER A 170 0.84 -9.29 15.49
CA SER A 170 0.54 -9.40 16.91
C SER A 170 0.43 -8.02 17.57
N ARG A 171 -0.26 -7.95 18.71
CA ARG A 171 -0.35 -6.72 19.52
C ARG A 171 1.03 -6.18 19.91
N TRP A 172 2.01 -7.06 20.11
CA TRP A 172 3.40 -6.68 20.41
C TRP A 172 4.11 -6.07 19.21
N GLN A 173 3.97 -6.63 18.01
CA GLN A 173 4.52 -6.04 16.79
C GLN A 173 3.92 -4.65 16.53
N ILE A 174 2.61 -4.48 16.75
CA ILE A 174 1.96 -3.18 16.66
C ILE A 174 2.52 -2.20 17.71
N ALA A 175 2.67 -2.64 18.95
CA ALA A 175 3.24 -1.81 20.02
C ALA A 175 4.69 -1.40 19.72
N MET A 176 5.51 -2.30 19.18
CA MET A 176 6.87 -2.01 18.75
C MET A 176 6.92 -1.02 17.58
N ALA A 177 6.04 -1.19 16.59
CA ALA A 177 5.90 -0.25 15.48
C ALA A 177 5.48 1.16 15.96
N ALA A 178 4.58 1.21 16.95
CA ALA A 178 4.15 2.46 17.58
C ALA A 178 5.28 3.14 18.36
N GLY A 179 5.98 2.39 19.21
CA GLY A 179 7.10 2.90 20.00
C GLY A 179 8.25 3.41 19.12
N GLY A 180 8.65 2.64 18.10
CA GLY A 180 9.68 3.05 17.14
C GLY A 180 9.29 4.27 16.32
N GLY A 181 8.02 4.37 15.93
CA GLY A 181 7.50 5.53 15.18
C GLY A 181 7.58 6.82 15.97
N LEU A 182 7.12 6.81 17.23
CA LEU A 182 7.16 7.97 18.13
C LEU A 182 8.58 8.43 18.46
N LEU A 183 9.53 7.49 18.67
CA LEU A 183 10.93 7.82 18.91
C LEU A 183 11.59 8.48 17.69
N SER A 184 11.30 8.00 16.49
CA SER A 184 11.89 8.53 15.24
C SER A 184 11.49 9.99 14.94
N THR A 185 10.28 10.39 15.31
CA THR A 185 9.76 11.75 15.08
C THR A 185 10.24 12.75 16.14
N LEU A 186 10.53 12.29 17.37
CA LEU A 186 11.13 13.13 18.41
C LEU A 186 12.59 13.52 18.10
N VAL A 187 13.32 12.65 17.39
CA VAL A 187 14.74 12.86 17.06
C VAL A 187 14.93 13.63 15.74
N SER A 188 13.92 13.67 14.88
CA SER A 188 14.03 14.26 13.53
C SER A 188 13.72 15.76 13.51
N ARG A 189 14.55 16.56 12.82
CA ARG A 189 14.23 17.94 12.42
C ARG A 189 13.48 17.92 11.09
N PRO A 190 12.50 18.81 10.86
CA PRO A 190 11.75 18.84 9.61
C PRO A 190 12.68 19.07 8.41
N GLU A 191 12.59 18.22 7.39
CA GLU A 191 13.33 18.39 6.14
C GLU A 191 12.72 19.55 5.31
N LYS A 192 13.57 20.34 4.66
CA LYS A 192 13.12 21.39 3.75
C LYS A 192 12.56 20.76 2.45
N PRO A 193 11.47 21.29 1.88
CA PRO A 193 10.93 20.78 0.62
C PRO A 193 11.99 20.84 -0.50
N LEU A 194 11.96 19.84 -1.39
CA LEU A 194 12.86 19.75 -2.54
C LEU A 194 12.70 20.98 -3.45
N PRO A 195 13.80 21.51 -4.02
CA PRO A 195 13.72 22.63 -4.96
C PRO A 195 12.89 22.23 -6.19
N LYS A 196 11.95 23.08 -6.57
CA LYS A 196 11.13 22.90 -7.78
C LYS A 196 12.05 22.79 -9.00
N LYS A 197 11.95 21.71 -9.78
CA LYS A 197 12.59 21.65 -11.11
C LYS A 197 12.02 22.79 -11.97
N PRO A 198 12.86 23.55 -12.69
CA PRO A 198 12.37 24.59 -13.59
C PRO A 198 11.51 23.95 -14.67
N ARG A 199 10.33 24.54 -14.93
CA ARG A 199 9.52 24.18 -16.09
C ARG A 199 10.31 24.62 -17.34
N SER A 200 10.73 23.66 -18.14
CA SER A 200 11.21 23.86 -19.52
C SER A 200 10.04 24.13 -20.45
#